data_AF-A0A9X7MX74-F1
#
_entry.id   AF-A0A9X7MX74-F1
#
_cell.length_a   1.000
_cell.length_b   1.000
_cell.length_c   1.000
_cell.angle_alpha   90.00
_cell.angle_beta   90.00
_cell.angle_gamma   90.00
#
_symmetry.space_group_name_H-M   'P 1'
#
loop_
_entity.id
_entity.type
_entity.pdbx_description
1 polymer ?
#
loop_
_entity_poly.entity_id
_entity_poly.type
_entity_poly.pdbx_seq_one_letter_code
_entity_poly.pdbx_strand_id
1 'polypeptide(L)'
;MKGLLALGMIAILLGGCSAIPTLPEAQARSYWKGRPAGDAIDHFGAPSDIGLAPENDWVVLIYRRDTSYVSREALGTYTGPQNGQLVHTEYWGDVVHSASCEIRVAINRARQVDYLLTRGNCGGIALKPEA
;
A
#
# COMPACT_ATOMS: atom_id res chain seq x y z
N MET A 1 19.52 35.91 -18.38
CA MET A 1 18.42 35.53 -17.46
C MET A 1 17.58 34.35 -17.99
N LYS A 2 18.20 33.30 -18.55
CA LYS A 2 17.49 32.10 -19.05
C LYS A 2 17.86 30.79 -18.32
N GLY A 3 18.96 30.78 -17.57
CA GLY A 3 19.46 29.58 -16.85
C GLY A 3 18.84 29.33 -15.48
N LEU A 4 18.12 30.30 -14.90
CA LEU A 4 17.57 30.20 -13.54
C LEU A 4 16.20 29.50 -13.49
N LEU A 5 15.48 29.39 -14.60
CA LEU A 5 14.19 28.69 -14.68
C LEU A 5 14.34 27.17 -14.78
N ALA A 6 15.49 26.68 -15.25
CA ALA A 6 15.73 25.24 -15.43
C ALA A 6 16.06 24.53 -14.10
N LEU A 7 16.64 25.24 -13.11
CA LEU A 7 16.97 24.66 -11.81
C LEU A 7 15.76 24.47 -10.88
N GLY A 8 14.66 25.18 -11.09
CA GLY A 8 13.45 25.04 -10.28
C GLY A 8 12.67 23.75 -10.53
N MET A 9 12.67 23.23 -11.77
CA MET A 9 11.92 22.02 -12.13
C MET A 9 12.56 20.72 -11.61
N ILE A 10 13.88 20.70 -11.42
CA ILE A 10 14.62 19.51 -10.94
C ILE A 10 14.35 19.27 -9.45
N ALA A 11 14.14 20.32 -8.65
CA ALA A 11 13.87 20.19 -7.22
C ALA A 11 12.49 19.55 -6.92
N ILE A 12 11.51 19.70 -7.83
CA ILE A 12 10.17 19.11 -7.67
C ILE A 12 10.18 17.61 -7.96
N LEU A 13 11.06 17.15 -8.85
CA LEU A 13 11.21 15.74 -9.22
C LEU A 13 11.90 14.89 -8.14
N LEU A 14 12.73 15.50 -7.29
CA LEU A 14 13.46 14.79 -6.22
C LEU A 14 12.69 14.73 -4.89
N GLY A 15 11.55 15.43 -4.78
CA GLY A 15 10.83 15.61 -3.51
C GLY A 15 9.55 14.78 -3.32
N GLY A 16 9.13 13.94 -4.26
CA GLY A 16 7.75 13.44 -4.25
C GLY A 16 7.54 12.02 -4.75
N CYS A 17 8.04 11.01 -4.04
CA CYS A 17 7.53 9.63 -4.15
C CYS A 17 7.17 9.02 -2.78
N SER A 18 7.16 9.82 -1.70
CA SER A 18 6.91 9.33 -0.34
C SER A 18 5.44 9.33 0.08
N ALA A 19 4.52 9.87 -0.74
CA ALA A 19 3.12 9.99 -0.36
C ALA A 19 2.14 10.09 -1.55
N ILE A 20 2.46 9.49 -2.71
CA ILE A 20 1.43 9.31 -3.74
C ILE A 20 0.58 8.14 -3.24
N PRO A 21 -0.71 8.35 -2.88
CA PRO A 21 -1.58 7.23 -2.57
C PRO A 21 -1.54 6.32 -3.78
N THR A 22 -1.26 5.03 -3.57
CA THR A 22 -1.33 4.09 -4.70
C THR A 22 -2.73 4.21 -5.31
N LEU A 23 -2.87 4.08 -6.64
CA LEU A 23 -4.19 4.17 -7.31
C LEU A 23 -5.30 3.37 -6.59
N PRO A 24 -5.02 2.17 -6.03
CA PRO A 24 -5.99 1.44 -5.21
C PRO A 24 -6.42 2.16 -3.92
N GLU A 25 -5.53 2.90 -3.24
CA GLU A 25 -5.84 3.63 -2.00
C GLU A 25 -6.72 4.84 -2.26
N ALA A 26 -6.42 5.62 -3.30
CA ALA A 26 -7.26 6.75 -3.69
C ALA A 26 -8.67 6.29 -4.09
N GLN A 27 -8.77 5.12 -4.74
CA GLN A 27 -10.03 4.53 -5.15
C GLN A 27 -10.78 3.88 -3.97
N ALA A 28 -10.09 3.20 -3.07
CA ALA A 28 -10.69 2.66 -1.85
C ALA A 28 -11.27 3.79 -0.99
N ARG A 29 -10.55 4.92 -0.86
CA ARG A 29 -11.06 6.09 -0.13
C ARG A 29 -12.37 6.62 -0.68
N SER A 30 -12.54 6.68 -2.01
CA SER A 30 -13.77 7.20 -2.61
C SER A 30 -14.96 6.25 -2.41
N TYR A 31 -14.74 4.93 -2.39
CA TYR A 31 -15.81 3.97 -2.14
C TYR A 31 -16.40 4.06 -0.74
N TRP A 32 -15.58 4.41 0.24
CA TRP A 32 -15.99 4.40 1.65
C TRP A 32 -16.47 5.74 2.16
N LYS A 33 -15.98 6.86 1.61
CA LYS A 33 -16.32 8.19 2.12
C LYS A 33 -17.83 8.41 2.19
N GLY A 34 -18.32 8.79 3.37
CA GLY A 34 -19.73 9.06 3.66
C GLY A 34 -20.57 7.85 4.01
N ARG A 35 -20.04 6.61 3.89
CA ARG A 35 -20.75 5.41 4.32
C ARG A 35 -20.87 5.32 5.84
N PRO A 36 -21.94 4.71 6.38
CA PRO A 36 -22.02 4.40 7.81
C PRO A 36 -20.82 3.59 8.30
N ALA A 37 -20.42 3.81 9.55
CA ALA A 37 -19.36 3.02 10.19
C ALA A 37 -19.73 1.53 10.28
N GLY A 38 -21.03 1.21 10.38
CA GLY A 38 -21.54 -0.16 10.39
C GLY A 38 -21.13 -0.95 9.16
N ASP A 39 -21.27 -0.38 7.96
CA ASP A 39 -20.87 -1.01 6.70
C ASP A 39 -19.40 -1.45 6.70
N ALA A 40 -18.52 -0.67 7.33
CA ALA A 40 -17.10 -1.02 7.41
C ALA A 40 -16.86 -2.20 8.35
N ILE A 41 -17.63 -2.30 9.44
CA ILE A 41 -17.57 -3.43 10.38
C ILE A 41 -18.18 -4.67 9.74
N ASP A 42 -19.27 -4.54 9.00
CA ASP A 42 -19.89 -5.67 8.31
C ASP A 42 -18.97 -6.22 7.22
N HIS A 43 -18.25 -5.35 6.51
CA HIS A 43 -17.34 -5.73 5.43
C HIS A 43 -15.98 -6.25 5.92
N PHE A 44 -15.34 -5.54 6.86
CA PHE A 44 -14.01 -5.90 7.37
C PHE A 44 -14.06 -6.75 8.65
N GLY A 45 -15.23 -7.04 9.20
CA GLY A 45 -15.41 -7.74 10.47
C GLY A 45 -15.09 -6.85 11.68
N ALA A 46 -14.81 -7.48 12.82
CA ALA A 46 -14.43 -6.74 14.03
C ALA A 46 -13.03 -6.10 13.88
N PRO A 47 -12.84 -4.84 14.31
CA PRO A 47 -11.53 -4.22 14.31
C PRO A 47 -10.60 -4.92 15.30
N SER A 48 -9.34 -5.06 14.92
CA SER A 48 -8.28 -5.57 15.80
C SER A 48 -7.93 -4.57 16.89
N ASP A 49 -8.12 -3.28 16.62
CA ASP A 49 -7.78 -2.18 17.54
C ASP A 49 -8.59 -0.92 17.20
N ILE A 50 -8.70 0.01 18.15
CA ILE A 50 -9.40 1.28 17.99
C ILE A 50 -8.48 2.41 18.43
N GLY A 51 -8.13 3.28 17.48
CA GLY A 51 -7.36 4.49 17.71
C GLY A 51 -8.23 5.74 17.80
N LEU A 52 -7.62 6.83 18.27
CA LEU A 52 -8.19 8.18 18.26
C LEU A 52 -7.26 9.11 17.46
N ALA A 53 -7.86 10.00 16.67
CA ALA A 53 -7.18 11.06 15.95
C ALA A 53 -7.86 12.39 16.32
N PRO A 54 -7.52 12.97 17.49
CA PRO A 54 -8.24 14.09 18.09
C PRO A 54 -8.16 15.37 17.25
N GLU A 55 -7.10 15.54 16.45
CA GLU A 55 -6.93 16.69 15.56
C GLU A 55 -8.02 16.81 14.49
N ASN A 56 -8.65 15.68 14.13
CA ASN A 56 -9.75 15.62 13.16
C ASN A 56 -11.07 15.15 13.80
N ASP A 57 -11.12 15.01 15.13
CA ASP A 57 -12.26 14.42 15.85
C ASP A 57 -12.65 13.03 15.34
N TRP A 58 -11.66 12.20 15.01
CA TRP A 58 -11.88 10.87 14.46
C TRP A 58 -11.71 9.75 15.48
N VAL A 59 -12.56 8.74 15.36
CA VAL A 59 -12.30 7.39 15.87
C VAL A 59 -11.78 6.56 14.71
N VAL A 60 -10.68 5.83 14.90
CA VAL A 60 -10.02 5.06 13.84
C VAL A 60 -10.17 3.58 14.13
N LEU A 61 -10.92 2.86 13.29
CA LEU A 61 -11.02 1.41 13.34
C LEU A 61 -9.83 0.81 12.61
N ILE A 62 -9.08 -0.08 13.27
CA ILE A 62 -7.85 -0.66 12.73
C ILE A 62 -8.06 -2.16 12.52
N TYR A 63 -7.82 -2.62 11.30
CA TYR A 63 -7.91 -4.03 10.91
C TYR A 63 -6.53 -4.51 10.48
N ARG A 64 -6.10 -5.67 10.98
CA ARG A 64 -4.84 -6.30 10.54
C ARG A 64 -5.13 -7.63 9.84
N ARG A 65 -4.40 -7.89 8.76
CA ARG A 65 -4.46 -9.13 7.98
C ARG A 65 -3.07 -9.57 7.62
N ASP A 66 -2.81 -10.86 7.78
CA ASP A 66 -1.62 -11.49 7.21
C ASP A 66 -1.84 -11.68 5.72
N THR A 67 -0.85 -11.32 4.92
CA THR A 67 -0.87 -11.44 3.46
C THR A 67 0.39 -12.12 2.98
N SER A 68 0.44 -12.42 1.69
CA SER A 68 1.65 -12.93 1.06
C SER A 68 1.72 -12.45 -0.37
N TYR A 69 2.92 -12.33 -0.90
CA TYR A 69 3.14 -12.01 -2.31
C TYR A 69 4.24 -12.87 -2.89
N VAL A 70 4.23 -12.99 -4.22
CA VAL A 70 5.25 -13.69 -4.98
C VAL A 70 6.05 -12.67 -5.77
N SER A 71 7.37 -12.73 -5.65
CA SER A 71 8.31 -11.93 -6.46
C SER A 71 9.24 -12.86 -7.23
N ARG A 72 9.60 -12.46 -8.45
CA ARG A 72 10.61 -13.16 -9.23
C ARG A 72 11.98 -12.62 -8.86
N GLU A 73 12.83 -13.47 -8.30
CA GLU A 73 14.11 -13.09 -7.71
C GLU A 73 15.26 -13.94 -8.25
N ALA A 74 16.46 -13.38 -8.20
CA ALA A 74 17.68 -14.10 -8.53
C ALA A 74 18.01 -15.06 -7.37
N LEU A 75 17.97 -16.35 -7.66
CA LEU A 75 18.24 -17.43 -6.71
C LEU A 75 19.73 -17.76 -6.59
N GLY A 76 20.53 -17.25 -7.53
CA GLY A 76 21.97 -17.44 -7.56
C GLY A 76 22.54 -17.20 -8.93
N THR A 77 23.87 -17.12 -9.00
CA THR A 77 24.60 -16.97 -10.25
C THR A 77 25.71 -17.99 -10.34
N TYR A 78 26.03 -18.40 -11.56
CA TYR A 78 27.19 -19.20 -11.88
C TYR A 78 28.08 -18.41 -12.83
N THR A 79 29.37 -18.31 -12.52
CA THR A 79 30.38 -17.77 -13.43
C THR A 79 31.54 -18.75 -13.51
N GLY A 80 31.81 -19.30 -14.68
CA GLY A 80 32.86 -20.31 -14.82
C GLY A 80 33.00 -20.85 -16.24
N PRO A 81 34.00 -21.71 -16.48
CA PRO A 81 34.21 -22.32 -17.77
C PRO A 81 33.12 -23.37 -18.08
N GLN A 82 32.40 -23.18 -19.18
CA GLN A 82 31.46 -24.15 -19.74
C GLN A 82 31.81 -24.36 -21.21
N ASN A 83 32.09 -25.60 -21.61
CA ASN A 83 32.52 -25.96 -22.97
C ASN A 83 33.74 -25.14 -23.47
N GLY A 84 34.69 -24.84 -22.57
CA GLY A 84 35.89 -24.07 -22.90
C GLY A 84 35.69 -22.55 -23.03
N GLN A 85 34.49 -22.02 -22.75
CA GLN A 85 34.20 -20.60 -22.73
C GLN A 85 33.81 -20.15 -21.33
N LEU A 86 34.18 -18.91 -20.96
CA LEU A 86 33.69 -18.30 -19.73
C LEU A 86 32.22 -17.91 -19.93
N VAL A 87 31.33 -18.46 -19.11
CA VAL A 87 29.90 -18.14 -19.12
C VAL A 87 29.48 -17.53 -17.80
N HIS A 88 28.46 -16.67 -17.87
CA HIS A 88 27.72 -16.16 -16.71
C HIS A 88 26.27 -16.59 -16.86
N THR A 89 25.70 -17.17 -15.82
CA THR A 89 24.30 -17.66 -15.81
C THR A 89 23.63 -17.20 -14.54
N GLU A 90 22.48 -16.55 -14.68
CA GLU A 90 21.62 -16.18 -13.56
C GLU A 90 20.44 -17.15 -13.47
N TYR A 91 20.17 -17.64 -12.27
CA TYR A 91 19.01 -18.48 -12.00
C TYR A 91 17.93 -17.60 -11.37
N TRP A 92 16.79 -17.50 -12.04
CA TRP A 92 15.64 -16.73 -11.57
C TRP A 92 14.51 -17.67 -11.18
N GLY A 93 13.83 -17.36 -10.08
CA GLY A 93 12.66 -18.12 -9.64
C GLY A 93 11.70 -17.30 -8.82
N ASP A 94 10.53 -17.87 -8.57
CA ASP A 94 9.47 -17.22 -7.84
C ASP A 94 9.62 -17.52 -6.33
N VAL A 95 9.69 -16.47 -5.53
CA VAL A 95 9.87 -16.53 -4.07
C VAL A 95 8.61 -16.01 -3.40
N VAL A 96 8.09 -16.77 -2.43
CA VAL A 96 6.92 -16.39 -1.63
C VAL A 96 7.39 -15.65 -0.39
N HIS A 97 6.86 -14.44 -0.17
CA HIS A 97 7.12 -13.64 1.02
C HIS A 97 5.86 -13.50 1.86
N SER A 98 6.03 -13.65 3.18
CA SER A 98 5.01 -13.23 4.14
C SER A 98 4.96 -11.70 4.20
N ALA A 99 3.77 -11.15 4.29
CA ALA A 99 3.53 -9.73 4.45
C ALA A 99 2.35 -9.48 5.38
N SER A 100 2.06 -8.21 5.64
CA SER A 100 0.89 -7.80 6.41
C SER A 100 0.22 -6.60 5.75
N CYS A 101 -1.08 -6.51 5.97
CA CYS A 101 -1.93 -5.39 5.58
C CYS A 101 -2.61 -4.81 6.83
N GLU A 102 -2.49 -3.51 7.01
CA GLU A 102 -3.25 -2.76 8.00
C GLU A 102 -4.22 -1.81 7.28
N ILE A 103 -5.51 -1.92 7.59
CA ILE A 103 -6.56 -1.04 7.08
C ILE A 103 -7.02 -0.15 8.22
N ARG A 104 -6.99 1.16 8.01
CA ARG A 104 -7.43 2.16 8.98
C ARG A 104 -8.63 2.91 8.42
N VAL A 105 -9.77 2.78 9.09
CA VAL A 105 -11.02 3.45 8.71
C VAL A 105 -11.30 4.53 9.74
N ALA A 106 -11.15 5.79 9.35
CA ALA A 106 -11.44 6.94 10.19
C ALA A 106 -12.93 7.30 10.12
N ILE A 107 -13.55 7.39 11.29
CA ILE A 107 -14.97 7.64 11.49
C ILE A 107 -15.14 9.03 12.09
N ASN A 108 -15.95 9.87 11.45
CA ASN A 108 -16.29 11.20 11.95
C ASN A 108 -17.38 11.16 13.04
N ARG A 109 -17.68 12.31 13.64
CA ARG A 109 -18.72 12.46 14.67
C ARG A 109 -20.15 12.10 14.19
N ALA A 110 -20.41 12.14 12.88
CA ALA A 110 -21.67 11.68 12.29
C ALA A 110 -21.73 10.15 12.11
N ARG A 111 -20.72 9.42 12.62
CA ARG A 111 -20.57 7.96 12.51
C ARG A 111 -20.48 7.48 11.06
N GLN A 112 -19.86 8.30 10.21
CA GLN A 112 -19.59 7.98 8.82
C GLN A 112 -18.10 7.89 8.58
N VAL A 113 -17.70 7.08 7.61
CA VAL A 113 -16.31 6.99 7.18
C VAL A 113 -15.91 8.31 6.51
N ASP A 114 -14.89 8.95 7.04
CA ASP A 114 -14.32 10.18 6.48
C ASP A 114 -13.05 9.88 5.66
N TYR A 115 -12.30 8.86 6.10
CA TYR A 115 -11.06 8.46 5.47
C TYR A 115 -10.82 6.96 5.58
N LEU A 116 -10.23 6.37 4.53
CA LEU A 116 -9.64 5.03 4.58
C LEU A 116 -8.17 5.11 4.14
N LEU A 117 -7.30 4.50 4.92
CA LEU A 117 -5.87 4.36 4.64
C LEU A 117 -5.48 2.88 4.73
N THR A 118 -4.60 2.43 3.85
CA THR A 118 -3.92 1.15 4.01
C THR A 118 -2.44 1.32 4.30
N ARG A 119 -1.84 0.33 4.95
CA ARG A 119 -0.39 0.23 5.16
C ARG A 119 0.06 -1.22 4.95
N GLY A 120 1.26 -1.39 4.43
CA GLY A 120 1.80 -2.71 4.10
C GLY A 120 1.28 -3.24 2.76
N ASN A 121 1.34 -4.56 2.57
CA ASN A 121 0.89 -5.21 1.33
C ASN A 121 -0.56 -5.68 1.48
N CYS A 122 -1.49 -4.88 0.97
CA CYS A 122 -2.92 -5.18 0.93
C CYS A 122 -3.36 -5.83 -0.39
N GLY A 123 -2.41 -6.33 -1.19
CA GLY A 123 -2.72 -7.10 -2.39
C GLY A 123 -3.57 -8.33 -2.05
N GLY A 124 -4.65 -8.52 -2.80
CA GLY A 124 -5.60 -9.63 -2.58
C GLY A 124 -6.65 -9.35 -1.49
N ILE A 125 -6.59 -8.22 -0.79
CA ILE A 125 -7.65 -7.82 0.15
C ILE A 125 -8.77 -7.08 -0.60
N ALA A 126 -10.02 -7.50 -0.41
CA ALA A 126 -11.18 -6.81 -0.96
C ALA A 126 -11.41 -5.49 -0.21
N LEU A 127 -10.85 -4.40 -0.72
CA LEU A 127 -11.02 -3.05 -0.14
C LEU A 127 -12.32 -2.36 -0.57
N LYS A 128 -12.96 -2.82 -1.65
CA LYS A 128 -14.21 -2.25 -2.15
C LYS A 128 -15.39 -2.93 -1.42
N PRO A 129 -16.37 -2.17 -0.91
CA PRO A 129 -17.60 -2.74 -0.36
C PRO A 129 -18.39 -3.46 -1.45
N GLU A 130 -19.02 -4.57 -1.09
CA GLU A 130 -20.00 -5.23 -1.95
C GLU A 130 -21.22 -4.31 -2.17
N ALA A 131 -21.89 -4.48 -3.32
CA ALA A 131 -22.99 -3.61 -3.76
C ALA A 131 -24.33 -4.02 -3.15
#